data_AF-A0A9X0TKN4-F1
#
_entry.id   AF-A0A9X0TKN4-F1
#
_cell.length_a   1.000
_cell.length_b   1.000
_cell.length_c   1.000
_cell.angle_alpha   90.00
_cell.angle_beta   90.00
_cell.angle_gamma   90.00
#
_symmetry.space_group_name_H-M   'P 1'
#
loop_
_entity.id
_entity.type
_entity.pdbx_description
1 polymer ?
#
loop_
_entity_poly.entity_id
_entity_poly.type
_entity_poly.pdbx_seq_one_letter_code
_entity_poly.pdbx_strand_id
1 'polypeptide(L)'
;MAAEINYFWLNCGYNRWNHNEPLVGQKTVFESGAQFNPTQGFRAFKQAQVGDRVIFYQVQTDAGLLGWGEITRVKTGAQNKTHVEFKFNEPFKRLTSDYLKRSESLEFRMNNMKEILFNKISYDEFELIKGLGTGEISIPRFFFMSETEAFEPDETYTIYTHTRNGIKRNGYHHYTQLEIGDQIIIYNRNSNQSVIGRAEVAHHIHTRPPEQGRTNSTAIEIRYIEDINPVSLMTLNKHQKLKNLYFLQENSKQAIASLTPTQFNAIMEMSENDGLKGQFEAVSGHQDTENQELKPFILLLAEQKEEGLNAAKSLVEKANATSVITVGHPDFSEEMLYGRYLPNEAGALYYREGFITELMPKTDRQFLVIDQFERIDADIFQTYINVLEGHEVTLPRYNKNGNMVKWSTENTSFYRFNPNWHIIGVTYMTPQEVKNTYTSQFLKYARIIQVKQ
;
A
#
# COMPACT_ATOMS: atom_id res chain seq x y z
N MET A 1 22.63 -30.27 -23.54
CA MET A 1 22.43 -29.13 -22.61
C MET A 1 21.77 -28.03 -23.41
N ALA A 2 20.50 -27.72 -23.16
CA ALA A 2 19.87 -26.55 -23.77
C ALA A 2 20.56 -25.31 -23.20
N ALA A 3 21.06 -24.43 -24.07
CA ALA A 3 21.63 -23.16 -23.64
C ALA A 3 20.53 -22.38 -22.90
N GLU A 4 20.88 -21.82 -21.75
CA GLU A 4 19.97 -21.01 -20.94
C GLU A 4 19.60 -19.74 -21.73
N ILE A 5 18.32 -19.63 -22.12
CA ILE A 5 17.82 -18.51 -22.92
C ILE A 5 17.82 -17.26 -22.04
N ASN A 6 18.49 -16.20 -22.51
CA ASN A 6 18.43 -14.90 -21.88
C ASN A 6 17.37 -14.01 -22.54
N TYR A 7 16.87 -13.06 -21.76
CA TYR A 7 15.83 -12.13 -22.16
C TYR A 7 16.36 -10.70 -22.05
N PHE A 8 16.05 -9.89 -23.05
CA PHE A 8 16.56 -8.52 -23.14
C PHE A 8 15.50 -7.51 -23.56
N TRP A 9 15.80 -6.25 -23.24
CA TRP A 9 15.11 -5.05 -23.70
C TRP A 9 16.08 -4.21 -24.52
N LEU A 10 15.67 -3.81 -25.72
CA LEU A 10 16.45 -2.99 -26.64
C LEU A 10 15.71 -1.67 -26.96
N ASN A 11 16.30 -0.55 -26.54
CA ASN A 11 15.88 0.78 -26.95
C ASN A 11 16.36 1.05 -28.37
N CYS A 12 15.46 1.18 -29.35
CA CYS A 12 15.81 1.43 -30.75
C CYS A 12 15.27 2.78 -31.24
N GLY A 13 16.04 3.45 -32.10
CA GLY A 13 15.55 4.62 -32.83
C GLY A 13 14.62 4.21 -33.98
N TYR A 14 13.77 5.12 -34.44
CA TYR A 14 12.78 4.89 -35.51
C TYR A 14 13.42 4.26 -36.76
N ASN A 15 14.54 4.83 -37.22
CA ASN A 15 15.21 4.44 -38.47
C ASN A 15 15.94 3.08 -38.42
N ARG A 16 15.82 2.32 -37.32
CA ARG A 16 16.45 0.99 -37.20
C ARG A 16 15.66 -0.11 -37.89
N TRP A 17 14.41 0.17 -38.21
CA TRP A 17 13.50 -0.73 -38.92
C TRP A 17 12.93 0.00 -40.14
N ASN A 18 12.64 -0.74 -41.20
CA ASN A 18 11.94 -0.20 -42.36
C ASN A 18 10.43 -0.25 -42.11
N HIS A 19 9.85 0.86 -41.65
CA HIS A 19 8.42 0.96 -41.36
C HIS A 19 7.52 0.98 -42.61
N ASN A 20 8.11 1.07 -43.82
CA ASN A 20 7.37 0.99 -45.09
C ASN A 20 7.16 -0.46 -45.56
N GLU A 21 7.76 -1.43 -44.87
CA GLU A 21 7.63 -2.86 -45.14
C GLU A 21 7.16 -3.59 -43.88
N PRO A 22 6.60 -4.80 -43.99
CA PRO A 22 6.29 -5.62 -42.83
C PRO A 22 7.52 -5.79 -41.93
N LEU A 23 7.37 -5.47 -40.64
CA LEU A 23 8.47 -5.55 -39.68
C LEU A 23 8.91 -7.00 -39.44
N VAL A 24 7.96 -7.93 -39.45
CA VAL A 24 8.21 -9.36 -39.21
C VAL A 24 9.21 -9.91 -40.23
N GLY A 25 10.28 -10.52 -39.72
CA GLY A 25 11.36 -11.09 -40.52
C GLY A 25 12.49 -10.11 -40.85
N GLN A 26 12.31 -8.80 -40.64
CA GLN A 26 13.40 -7.83 -40.79
C GLN A 26 14.54 -8.13 -39.81
N LYS A 27 15.75 -7.75 -40.20
CA LYS A 27 16.96 -7.91 -39.40
C LYS A 27 17.70 -6.60 -39.24
N THR A 28 18.27 -6.38 -38.07
CA THR A 28 19.07 -5.19 -37.78
C THR A 28 20.27 -5.55 -36.91
N VAL A 29 21.34 -4.77 -37.00
CA VAL A 29 22.59 -5.02 -36.26
C VAL A 29 22.90 -3.84 -35.35
N PHE A 30 23.21 -4.14 -34.09
CA PHE A 30 23.73 -3.16 -33.14
C PHE A 30 25.15 -3.51 -32.71
N GLU A 31 25.93 -2.46 -32.45
CA GLU A 31 27.32 -2.53 -32.02
C GLU A 31 27.45 -1.95 -30.61
N SER A 32 28.20 -2.63 -29.75
CA SER A 32 28.40 -2.24 -28.35
C SER A 32 29.18 -0.91 -28.13
N GLY A 33 29.64 -0.24 -29.19
CA GLY A 33 30.52 0.93 -29.15
C GLY A 33 29.92 2.24 -29.67
N ALA A 34 28.64 2.28 -30.06
CA ALA A 34 28.00 3.50 -30.54
C ALA A 34 27.59 4.40 -29.35
N GLN A 35 28.16 5.61 -29.25
CA GLN A 35 27.71 6.85 -28.53
C GLN A 35 26.78 6.77 -27.29
N PHE A 36 26.79 5.70 -26.50
CA PHE A 36 25.94 5.55 -25.31
C PHE A 36 26.76 5.10 -24.09
N ASN A 37 26.35 5.56 -22.90
CA ASN A 37 27.11 5.51 -21.66
C ASN A 37 27.63 4.08 -21.35
N PRO A 38 28.96 3.84 -21.32
CA PRO A 38 29.57 2.52 -21.54
C PRO A 38 29.49 1.51 -20.38
N THR A 39 28.93 1.84 -19.22
CA THR A 39 29.13 1.02 -18.00
C THR A 39 28.15 -0.14 -17.81
N GLN A 40 26.91 -0.09 -18.35
CA GLN A 40 25.94 -1.19 -18.22
C GLN A 40 25.55 -1.86 -19.56
N GLY A 41 25.32 -1.08 -20.62
CA GLY A 41 24.95 -1.64 -21.94
C GLY A 41 25.98 -2.63 -22.48
N PHE A 42 27.27 -2.37 -22.25
CA PHE A 42 28.37 -3.22 -22.71
C PHE A 42 28.35 -4.65 -22.12
N ARG A 43 27.81 -4.84 -20.91
CA ARG A 43 27.69 -6.17 -20.29
C ARG A 43 26.62 -7.02 -20.95
N ALA A 44 25.48 -6.43 -21.29
CA ALA A 44 24.38 -7.14 -21.97
C ALA A 44 24.82 -7.66 -23.35
N PHE A 45 25.56 -6.84 -24.11
CA PHE A 45 26.13 -7.26 -25.40
C PHE A 45 27.08 -8.46 -25.29
N LYS A 46 27.86 -8.56 -24.19
CA LYS A 46 28.77 -9.68 -23.95
C LYS A 46 28.06 -10.97 -23.53
N GLN A 47 26.87 -10.86 -22.95
CA GLN A 47 26.07 -11.99 -22.48
C GLN A 47 25.12 -12.51 -23.56
N ALA A 48 24.88 -11.75 -24.62
CA ALA A 48 24.02 -12.13 -25.73
C ALA A 48 24.51 -13.40 -26.43
N GLN A 49 23.60 -14.33 -26.65
CA GLN A 49 23.79 -15.58 -27.36
C GLN A 49 22.72 -15.74 -28.44
N VAL A 50 23.02 -16.58 -29.44
CA VAL A 50 22.05 -16.92 -30.48
C VAL A 50 20.88 -17.68 -29.84
N GLY A 51 19.65 -17.26 -30.15
CA GLY A 51 18.42 -17.81 -29.57
C GLY A 51 17.85 -17.03 -28.39
N ASP A 52 18.60 -16.06 -27.84
CA ASP A 52 18.09 -15.15 -26.82
C ASP A 52 16.94 -14.28 -27.35
N ARG A 53 16.00 -13.92 -26.48
CA ARG A 53 14.79 -13.18 -26.85
C ARG A 53 14.87 -11.71 -26.45
N VAL A 54 14.28 -10.84 -27.26
CA VAL A 54 14.45 -9.39 -27.14
C VAL A 54 13.14 -8.66 -27.35
N ILE A 55 12.80 -7.75 -26.44
CA ILE A 55 11.74 -6.75 -26.62
C ILE A 55 12.33 -5.51 -27.29
N PHE A 56 11.66 -5.00 -28.32
CA PHE A 56 12.05 -3.76 -28.99
C PHE A 56 11.16 -2.60 -28.51
N TYR A 57 11.80 -1.54 -28.01
CA TYR A 57 11.12 -0.32 -27.58
C TYR A 57 11.64 0.89 -28.35
N GLN A 58 10.73 1.64 -28.97
CA GLN A 58 11.07 2.79 -29.78
C GLN A 58 11.18 4.06 -28.91
N VAL A 59 12.32 4.76 -28.98
CA VAL A 59 12.60 5.94 -28.13
C VAL A 59 12.41 7.30 -28.80
N GLN A 60 12.25 7.35 -30.13
CA GLN A 60 12.09 8.59 -30.91
C GLN A 60 10.81 8.53 -31.74
N THR A 61 10.02 9.62 -31.77
CA THR A 61 8.73 9.76 -32.49
C THR A 61 7.72 8.65 -32.17
N ASP A 62 6.67 8.95 -31.42
CA ASP A 62 5.71 7.98 -30.87
C ASP A 62 6.40 6.87 -30.04
N ALA A 63 7.00 7.27 -28.91
CA ALA A 63 7.74 6.35 -28.04
C ALA A 63 6.84 5.23 -27.49
N GLY A 64 7.22 3.97 -27.68
CA GLY A 64 6.42 2.83 -27.23
C GLY A 64 6.98 1.46 -27.63
N LEU A 65 6.35 0.40 -27.13
CA LEU A 65 6.62 -0.98 -27.52
C LEU A 65 6.42 -1.13 -29.03
N LEU A 66 7.39 -1.79 -29.68
CA LEU A 66 7.35 -2.07 -31.10
C LEU A 66 7.01 -3.54 -31.37
N GLY A 67 7.60 -4.45 -30.60
CA GLY A 67 7.45 -5.89 -30.80
C GLY A 67 8.49 -6.70 -30.05
N TRP A 68 8.60 -7.99 -30.37
CA TRP A 68 9.66 -8.86 -29.89
C TRP A 68 10.35 -9.62 -31.02
N GLY A 69 11.52 -10.15 -30.71
CA GLY A 69 12.36 -10.87 -31.64
C GLY A 69 13.38 -11.75 -30.96
N GLU A 70 14.34 -12.21 -31.76
CA GLU A 70 15.39 -13.13 -31.34
C GLU A 70 16.76 -12.67 -31.84
N ILE A 71 17.81 -13.07 -31.13
CA ILE A 71 19.19 -12.88 -31.57
C ILE A 71 19.57 -14.01 -32.53
N THR A 72 19.88 -13.66 -33.77
CA THR A 72 20.24 -14.64 -34.82
C THR A 72 21.75 -14.78 -35.00
N ARG A 73 22.53 -13.77 -34.59
CA ARG A 73 23.98 -13.78 -34.74
C ARG A 73 24.68 -12.88 -33.73
N VAL A 74 25.79 -13.36 -33.17
CA VAL A 74 26.69 -12.56 -32.32
C VAL A 74 28.11 -12.68 -32.88
N LYS A 75 28.79 -11.54 -33.06
CA LYS A 75 30.17 -11.46 -33.54
C LYS A 75 30.98 -10.48 -32.71
N THR A 76 32.06 -10.94 -32.12
CA THR A 76 33.05 -10.04 -31.49
C THR A 76 34.11 -9.68 -32.53
N GLY A 77 34.19 -8.39 -32.89
CA GLY A 77 35.14 -7.87 -33.86
C GLY A 77 36.47 -7.44 -33.23
N ALA A 78 37.40 -6.99 -34.07
CA ALA A 78 38.64 -6.36 -33.62
C ALA A 78 38.33 -5.12 -32.76
N GLN A 79 39.14 -4.86 -31.72
CA GLN A 79 38.91 -3.84 -30.67
C GLN A 79 37.81 -4.16 -29.63
N ASN A 80 37.48 -5.44 -29.41
CA ASN A 80 36.55 -5.87 -28.35
C ASN A 80 35.11 -5.38 -28.49
N LYS A 81 34.70 -5.00 -29.71
CA LYS A 81 33.35 -4.54 -30.02
C LYS A 81 32.46 -5.73 -30.42
N THR A 82 31.31 -5.86 -29.79
CA THR A 82 30.37 -6.94 -30.06
C THR A 82 29.24 -6.45 -30.95
N HIS A 83 29.01 -7.16 -32.06
CA HIS A 83 27.93 -6.94 -33.01
C HIS A 83 26.87 -8.01 -32.80
N VAL A 84 25.62 -7.59 -32.60
CA VAL A 84 24.49 -8.48 -32.38
C VAL A 84 23.46 -8.21 -33.46
N GLU A 85 23.10 -9.26 -34.21
CA GLU A 85 22.01 -9.26 -35.19
C GLU A 85 20.73 -9.71 -34.51
N PHE A 86 19.70 -8.89 -34.64
CA PHE A 86 18.36 -9.15 -34.14
C PHE A 86 17.43 -9.38 -35.32
N LYS A 87 16.52 -10.34 -35.19
CA LYS A 87 15.42 -10.57 -36.12
C LYS A 87 14.11 -10.26 -35.43
N PHE A 88 13.25 -9.51 -36.11
CA PHE A 88 11.92 -9.17 -35.61
C PHE A 88 10.94 -10.32 -35.86
N ASN A 89 10.22 -10.77 -34.83
CA ASN A 89 9.31 -11.91 -34.93
C ASN A 89 7.84 -11.49 -34.92
N GLU A 90 7.45 -10.58 -34.02
CA GLU A 90 6.04 -10.23 -33.85
C GLU A 90 5.88 -8.78 -33.38
N PRO A 91 4.92 -8.02 -33.93
CA PRO A 91 4.66 -6.65 -33.52
C PRO A 91 3.80 -6.59 -32.25
N PHE A 92 3.94 -5.49 -31.51
CA PHE A 92 3.11 -5.18 -30.35
C PHE A 92 2.23 -3.95 -30.59
N LYS A 93 1.20 -3.81 -29.75
CA LYS A 93 0.51 -2.55 -29.49
C LYS A 93 1.54 -1.52 -29.03
N ARG A 94 1.41 -0.27 -29.51
CA ARG A 94 2.30 0.83 -29.14
C ARG A 94 2.02 1.34 -27.72
N LEU A 95 2.49 0.58 -26.72
CA LEU A 95 2.38 0.95 -25.31
C LEU A 95 3.59 1.76 -24.86
N THR A 96 3.36 2.90 -24.22
CA THR A 96 4.44 3.77 -23.74
C THR A 96 5.10 3.21 -22.48
N SER A 97 6.31 3.68 -22.16
CA SER A 97 6.97 3.36 -20.89
C SER A 97 6.10 3.77 -19.68
N ASP A 98 5.34 4.86 -19.78
CA ASP A 98 4.44 5.30 -18.70
C ASP A 98 3.22 4.39 -18.54
N TYR A 99 2.76 3.74 -19.62
CA TYR A 99 1.78 2.66 -19.50
C TYR A 99 2.37 1.46 -18.76
N LEU A 100 3.57 1.02 -19.14
CA LEU A 100 4.21 -0.17 -18.54
C LEU A 100 4.53 0.02 -17.05
N LYS A 101 4.91 1.23 -16.63
CA LYS A 101 5.18 1.57 -15.21
C LYS A 101 3.96 1.43 -14.30
N ARG A 102 2.74 1.28 -14.84
CA ARG A 102 1.55 1.02 -14.04
C ARG A 102 1.59 -0.36 -13.38
N SER A 103 2.38 -1.28 -13.92
CA SER A 103 2.65 -2.57 -13.28
C SER A 103 3.75 -2.39 -12.24
N GLU A 104 3.47 -2.79 -10.99
CA GLU A 104 4.42 -2.77 -9.89
C GLU A 104 5.70 -3.57 -10.23
N SER A 105 5.55 -4.71 -10.93
CA SER A 105 6.67 -5.54 -11.37
C SER A 105 7.58 -4.85 -12.39
N LEU A 106 7.04 -3.91 -13.18
CA LEU A 106 7.79 -3.22 -14.24
C LEU A 106 8.23 -1.81 -13.85
N GLU A 107 7.63 -1.18 -12.85
CA GLU A 107 7.91 0.22 -12.48
C GLU A 107 9.40 0.47 -12.22
N PHE A 108 9.99 -0.32 -11.32
CA PHE A 108 11.42 -0.22 -11.00
C PHE A 108 12.28 -0.47 -12.24
N ARG A 109 11.93 -1.48 -13.05
CA ARG A 109 12.69 -1.84 -14.26
C ARG A 109 12.66 -0.70 -15.28
N MET A 110 11.48 -0.17 -15.59
CA MET A 110 11.30 0.90 -16.58
C MET A 110 11.98 2.20 -16.15
N ASN A 111 12.05 2.50 -14.85
CA ASN A 111 12.74 3.68 -14.35
C ASN A 111 14.27 3.56 -14.51
N ASN A 112 14.83 2.35 -14.38
CA ASN A 112 16.28 2.13 -14.47
C ASN A 112 16.80 1.89 -15.89
N MET A 113 15.95 1.52 -16.87
CA MET A 113 16.40 1.21 -18.24
C MET A 113 16.48 2.43 -19.19
N LYS A 114 16.01 3.62 -18.77
CA LYS A 114 15.78 4.78 -19.66
C LYS A 114 17.00 5.25 -20.46
N GLU A 115 18.21 5.03 -19.96
CA GLU A 115 19.43 5.57 -20.58
C GLU A 115 20.32 4.51 -21.24
N ILE A 116 19.98 3.22 -21.09
CA ILE A 116 20.81 2.12 -21.55
C ILE A 116 20.19 1.51 -22.81
N LEU A 117 21.00 1.37 -23.86
CA LEU A 117 20.57 0.84 -25.14
C LEU A 117 20.00 -0.59 -25.03
N PHE A 118 20.71 -1.47 -24.32
CA PHE A 118 20.44 -2.90 -24.28
C PHE A 118 20.54 -3.42 -22.84
N ASN A 119 19.44 -3.95 -22.32
CA ASN A 119 19.28 -4.30 -20.91
C ASN A 119 18.86 -5.76 -20.77
N LYS A 120 19.43 -6.48 -19.81
CA LYS A 120 18.94 -7.81 -19.45
C LYS A 120 17.69 -7.66 -18.57
N ILE A 121 16.67 -8.45 -18.87
CA ILE A 121 15.42 -8.54 -18.10
C ILE A 121 15.19 -10.00 -17.67
N SER A 122 14.32 -10.21 -16.69
CA SER A 122 13.93 -11.56 -16.28
C SER A 122 12.96 -12.20 -17.26
N TYR A 123 12.76 -13.51 -17.14
CA TYR A 123 11.74 -14.24 -17.89
C TYR A 123 10.33 -13.68 -17.60
N ASP A 124 10.00 -13.48 -16.32
CA ASP A 124 8.68 -12.99 -15.91
C ASP A 124 8.40 -11.57 -16.43
N GLU A 125 9.42 -10.70 -16.43
CA GLU A 125 9.32 -9.36 -17.03
C GLU A 125 9.08 -9.45 -18.54
N PHE A 126 9.77 -10.35 -19.24
CA PHE A 126 9.61 -10.55 -20.68
C PHE A 126 8.20 -11.04 -21.05
N GLU A 127 7.71 -12.10 -20.40
CA GLU A 127 6.39 -12.67 -20.70
C GLU A 127 5.26 -11.68 -20.33
N LEU A 128 5.40 -10.93 -19.23
CA LEU A 128 4.45 -9.88 -18.88
C LEU A 128 4.40 -8.79 -19.97
N ILE A 129 5.56 -8.27 -20.39
CA ILE A 129 5.61 -7.25 -21.45
C ILE A 129 5.06 -7.79 -22.76
N LYS A 130 5.35 -9.06 -23.09
CA LYS A 130 4.82 -9.71 -24.28
C LYS A 130 3.29 -9.79 -24.22
N GLY A 131 2.69 -10.26 -23.13
CA GLY A 131 1.24 -10.34 -22.98
C GLY A 131 0.55 -8.97 -23.05
N LEU A 132 1.18 -7.92 -22.49
CA LEU A 132 0.70 -6.54 -22.64
C LEU A 132 0.81 -6.05 -24.09
N GLY A 133 1.94 -6.35 -24.75
CA GLY A 133 2.23 -5.97 -26.12
C GLY A 133 1.31 -6.65 -27.15
N THR A 134 0.99 -7.94 -26.97
CA THR A 134 -0.01 -8.64 -27.80
C THR A 134 -1.44 -8.21 -27.47
N GLY A 135 -1.65 -7.69 -26.26
CA GLY A 135 -2.95 -7.28 -25.75
C GLY A 135 -3.78 -8.42 -25.19
N GLU A 136 -3.16 -9.58 -24.94
CA GLU A 136 -3.74 -10.67 -24.15
C GLU A 136 -3.98 -10.24 -22.71
N ILE A 137 -3.14 -9.33 -22.21
CA ILE A 137 -3.22 -8.76 -20.86
C ILE A 137 -3.35 -7.24 -20.99
N SER A 138 -4.09 -6.61 -20.10
CA SER A 138 -4.11 -5.14 -19.92
C SER A 138 -3.81 -4.80 -18.46
N ILE A 139 -3.23 -3.62 -18.22
CA ILE A 139 -3.09 -3.09 -16.87
C ILE A 139 -4.29 -2.17 -16.63
N PRO A 140 -5.30 -2.61 -15.85
CA PRO A 140 -6.45 -1.77 -15.56
C PRO A 140 -6.01 -0.56 -14.74
N ARG A 141 -6.58 0.62 -15.04
CA ARG A 141 -6.55 1.72 -14.08
C ARG A 141 -7.74 1.58 -13.15
N PHE A 142 -7.59 2.14 -11.96
CA PHE A 142 -8.61 2.11 -10.94
C PHE A 142 -9.13 3.52 -10.69
N PHE A 143 -10.45 3.64 -10.58
CA PHE A 143 -11.11 4.90 -10.32
C PHE A 143 -12.15 4.73 -9.21
N PHE A 144 -12.41 5.82 -8.51
CA PHE A 144 -13.48 5.92 -7.53
C PHE A 144 -14.53 6.89 -8.09
N MET A 145 -15.78 6.46 -8.22
CA MET A 145 -16.86 7.25 -8.79
C MET A 145 -17.99 7.42 -7.79
N SER A 146 -18.43 8.66 -7.61
CA SER A 146 -19.52 9.00 -6.72
C SER A 146 -20.81 9.24 -7.51
N GLU A 147 -21.83 8.45 -7.19
CA GLU A 147 -23.16 8.57 -7.75
C GLU A 147 -24.24 8.55 -6.67
N THR A 148 -25.48 8.77 -7.09
CA THR A 148 -26.69 8.75 -6.24
C THR A 148 -27.70 7.70 -6.69
N GLU A 149 -27.52 7.17 -7.90
CA GLU A 149 -28.39 6.17 -8.51
C GLU A 149 -28.06 4.77 -7.97
N ALA A 150 -29.04 3.88 -7.99
CA ALA A 150 -28.83 2.45 -7.73
C ALA A 150 -28.41 1.76 -9.04
N PHE A 151 -27.59 0.73 -8.91
CA PHE A 151 -27.04 -0.03 -10.03
C PHE A 151 -27.40 -1.50 -9.85
N GLU A 152 -27.66 -2.19 -10.96
CA GLU A 152 -27.94 -3.61 -11.01
C GLU A 152 -26.78 -4.32 -11.73
N PRO A 153 -26.35 -5.52 -11.26
CA PRO A 153 -25.32 -6.33 -11.91
C PRO A 153 -25.58 -6.56 -13.40
N ASP A 154 -24.50 -6.51 -14.19
CA ASP A 154 -24.43 -6.72 -15.63
C ASP A 154 -25.18 -5.70 -16.52
N GLU A 155 -25.79 -4.67 -15.94
CA GLU A 155 -26.43 -3.58 -16.69
C GLU A 155 -25.43 -2.48 -17.08
N THR A 156 -25.71 -1.81 -18.21
CA THR A 156 -24.90 -0.69 -18.71
C THR A 156 -25.56 0.65 -18.43
N TYR A 157 -24.82 1.54 -17.77
CA TYR A 157 -25.29 2.84 -17.32
C TYR A 157 -24.56 3.98 -17.99
N THR A 158 -25.31 5.04 -18.27
CA THR A 158 -24.76 6.29 -18.84
C THR A 158 -24.43 7.26 -17.72
N ILE A 159 -23.14 7.59 -17.61
CA ILE A 159 -22.67 8.56 -16.64
C ILE A 159 -22.30 9.86 -17.36
N TYR A 160 -23.11 10.89 -17.17
CA TYR A 160 -22.85 12.19 -17.77
C TYR A 160 -21.69 12.89 -17.07
N THR A 161 -20.83 13.54 -17.86
CA THR A 161 -19.65 14.24 -17.36
C THR A 161 -19.96 15.68 -16.92
N HIS A 162 -21.16 16.17 -17.23
CA HIS A 162 -21.66 17.50 -16.89
C HIS A 162 -22.99 17.42 -16.12
N THR A 163 -23.26 18.41 -15.28
CA THR A 163 -24.58 18.60 -14.66
C THR A 163 -25.63 18.95 -15.72
N ARG A 164 -26.93 18.93 -15.37
CA ARG A 164 -28.01 19.30 -16.31
C ARG A 164 -27.83 20.71 -16.91
N ASN A 165 -27.20 21.63 -16.17
CA ASN A 165 -26.90 22.99 -16.61
C ASN A 165 -25.60 23.11 -17.43
N GLY A 166 -24.91 21.99 -17.71
CA GLY A 166 -23.71 21.97 -18.55
C GLY A 166 -22.42 22.29 -17.81
N ILE A 167 -22.47 22.37 -16.48
CA ILE A 167 -21.27 22.57 -15.65
C ILE A 167 -20.52 21.25 -15.55
N LYS A 168 -19.22 21.27 -15.82
CA LYS A 168 -18.34 20.09 -15.67
C LYS A 168 -18.44 19.53 -14.26
N ARG A 169 -18.66 18.23 -14.13
CA ARG A 169 -18.58 17.56 -12.83
C ARG A 169 -17.16 17.67 -12.28
N ASN A 170 -17.04 17.80 -10.96
CA ASN A 170 -15.74 17.89 -10.30
C ASN A 170 -14.94 16.60 -10.57
N GLY A 171 -13.65 16.76 -10.88
CA GLY A 171 -12.82 15.65 -11.37
C GLY A 171 -12.91 15.44 -12.88
N TYR A 172 -13.48 16.38 -13.65
CA TYR A 172 -13.71 16.23 -15.11
C TYR A 172 -12.55 15.62 -15.91
N HIS A 173 -11.31 16.06 -15.62
CA HIS A 173 -10.12 15.56 -16.28
C HIS A 173 -9.95 14.03 -16.20
N HIS A 174 -10.43 13.36 -15.15
CA HIS A 174 -10.39 11.91 -15.06
C HIS A 174 -11.31 11.23 -16.09
N TYR A 175 -12.47 11.81 -16.42
CA TYR A 175 -13.32 11.24 -17.48
C TYR A 175 -12.61 11.22 -18.84
N THR A 176 -11.73 12.20 -19.11
CA THR A 176 -10.94 12.24 -20.35
C THR A 176 -9.78 11.24 -20.38
N GLN A 177 -9.47 10.62 -19.23
CA GLN A 177 -8.38 9.66 -19.09
C GLN A 177 -8.86 8.20 -19.09
N LEU A 178 -10.19 7.96 -18.99
CA LEU A 178 -10.77 6.63 -18.94
C LEU A 178 -10.62 5.90 -20.27
N GLU A 179 -10.14 4.66 -20.18
CA GLU A 179 -10.04 3.71 -21.28
C GLU A 179 -11.01 2.55 -21.05
N ILE A 180 -11.46 1.90 -22.13
CA ILE A 180 -12.34 0.72 -22.03
C ILE A 180 -11.62 -0.36 -21.20
N GLY A 181 -12.33 -0.92 -20.22
CA GLY A 181 -11.81 -1.91 -19.28
C GLY A 181 -11.20 -1.33 -17.99
N ASP A 182 -11.07 -0.01 -17.86
CA ASP A 182 -10.72 0.61 -16.58
C ASP A 182 -11.76 0.29 -15.51
N GLN A 183 -11.27 -0.01 -14.30
CA GLN A 183 -12.07 -0.49 -13.19
C GLN A 183 -12.52 0.66 -12.30
N ILE A 184 -13.78 0.63 -11.88
CA ILE A 184 -14.43 1.70 -11.12
C ILE A 184 -15.05 1.12 -9.85
N ILE A 185 -14.69 1.69 -8.71
CA ILE A 185 -15.39 1.53 -7.45
C ILE A 185 -16.57 2.51 -7.42
N ILE A 186 -17.79 2.00 -7.23
CA ILE A 186 -19.00 2.82 -7.13
C ILE A 186 -19.29 3.16 -5.68
N TYR A 187 -19.29 4.46 -5.39
CA TYR A 187 -19.67 5.04 -4.12
C TYR A 187 -21.02 5.72 -4.23
N ASN A 188 -21.98 5.27 -3.43
CA ASN A 188 -23.33 5.79 -3.44
C ASN A 188 -23.57 6.70 -2.23
N ARG A 189 -23.84 7.98 -2.52
CA ARG A 189 -24.11 9.01 -1.49
C ARG A 189 -25.40 8.75 -0.71
N ASN A 190 -26.37 8.10 -1.33
CA ASN A 190 -27.67 7.79 -0.72
C ASN A 190 -27.64 6.46 0.07
N SER A 191 -26.62 5.62 -0.14
CA SER A 191 -26.46 4.34 0.56
C SER A 191 -25.54 4.49 1.77
N ASN A 192 -25.98 5.25 2.78
CA ASN A 192 -25.20 5.52 4.00
C ASN A 192 -23.76 6.00 3.72
N GLN A 193 -23.54 6.70 2.59
CA GLN A 193 -22.22 7.09 2.14
C GLN A 193 -21.26 5.89 2.06
N SER A 194 -21.62 4.87 1.29
CA SER A 194 -20.83 3.64 1.19
C SER A 194 -20.39 3.35 -0.23
N VAL A 195 -19.25 2.67 -0.35
CA VAL A 195 -18.95 1.92 -1.56
C VAL A 195 -19.91 0.74 -1.63
N ILE A 196 -20.52 0.52 -2.79
CA ILE A 196 -21.59 -0.47 -2.97
C ILE A 196 -21.28 -1.51 -4.03
N GLY A 197 -20.36 -1.24 -4.95
CA GLY A 197 -20.05 -2.21 -5.99
C GLY A 197 -18.92 -1.81 -6.91
N ARG A 198 -18.71 -2.65 -7.91
CA ARG A 198 -17.66 -2.55 -8.90
C ARG A 198 -18.28 -2.41 -10.28
N ALA A 199 -17.67 -1.57 -11.10
CA ALA A 199 -18.01 -1.37 -12.49
C ALA A 199 -16.75 -1.32 -13.36
N GLU A 200 -16.93 -1.39 -14.67
CA GLU A 200 -15.88 -1.13 -15.65
C GLU A 200 -16.35 -0.16 -16.72
N VAL A 201 -15.41 0.55 -17.33
CA VAL A 201 -15.70 1.43 -18.46
C VAL A 201 -16.03 0.58 -19.69
N ALA A 202 -17.25 0.70 -20.19
CA ALA A 202 -17.72 0.04 -21.41
C ALA A 202 -17.52 0.92 -22.65
N HIS A 203 -17.70 2.25 -22.49
CA HIS A 203 -17.46 3.21 -23.56
C HIS A 203 -16.78 4.48 -23.03
N HIS A 204 -15.75 4.90 -23.74
CA HIS A 204 -15.02 6.14 -23.43
C HIS A 204 -15.90 7.38 -23.61
N ILE A 205 -15.36 8.54 -23.25
CA ILE A 205 -16.09 9.81 -23.33
C ILE A 205 -16.56 10.10 -24.76
N HIS A 206 -17.86 10.32 -24.91
CA HIS A 206 -18.50 10.61 -26.19
C HIS A 206 -19.66 11.57 -26.02
N THR A 207 -20.09 12.21 -27.11
CA THR A 207 -21.24 13.12 -27.10
C THR A 207 -22.47 12.41 -27.63
N ARG A 208 -23.50 12.30 -26.80
CA ARG A 208 -24.80 11.75 -27.19
C ARG A 208 -25.68 12.79 -27.89
N PRO A 209 -26.75 12.38 -28.59
CA PRO A 209 -27.75 13.33 -29.11
C PRO A 209 -28.30 14.26 -28.01
N PRO A 210 -28.80 15.46 -28.37
CA PRO A 210 -29.39 16.38 -27.40
C PRO A 210 -30.55 15.75 -26.64
N GLU A 211 -30.54 15.89 -25.32
CA GLU A 211 -31.58 15.36 -24.44
C GLU A 211 -32.39 16.49 -23.81
N GLN A 212 -33.71 16.30 -23.73
CA GLN A 212 -34.60 17.30 -23.17
C GLN A 212 -34.26 17.58 -21.70
N GLY A 213 -34.07 18.86 -21.35
CA GLY A 213 -33.74 19.27 -19.99
C GLY A 213 -32.25 19.19 -19.62
N ARG A 214 -31.36 18.92 -20.59
CA ARG A 214 -29.90 19.01 -20.41
C ARG A 214 -29.28 19.93 -21.46
N THR A 215 -28.30 20.73 -21.06
CA THR A 215 -27.54 21.59 -21.99
C THR A 215 -26.29 20.92 -22.56
N ASN A 216 -25.86 19.79 -21.97
CA ASN A 216 -24.73 19.00 -22.46
C ASN A 216 -25.00 17.50 -22.25
N SER A 217 -24.76 16.73 -23.30
CA SER A 217 -25.02 15.29 -23.42
C SER A 217 -23.72 14.46 -23.52
N THR A 218 -22.58 15.03 -23.16
CA THR A 218 -21.31 14.29 -23.07
C THR A 218 -21.35 13.34 -21.88
N ALA A 219 -21.03 12.07 -22.14
CA ALA A 219 -21.11 10.97 -21.18
C ALA A 219 -20.03 9.92 -21.42
N ILE A 220 -19.88 9.04 -20.44
CA ILE A 220 -19.24 7.72 -20.57
C ILE A 220 -20.31 6.64 -20.38
N GLU A 221 -20.01 5.41 -20.77
CA GLU A 221 -20.81 4.25 -20.38
C GLU A 221 -20.00 3.33 -19.49
N ILE A 222 -20.62 2.88 -18.40
CA ILE A 222 -20.04 1.90 -17.49
C ILE A 222 -20.92 0.66 -17.47
N ARG A 223 -20.30 -0.51 -17.41
CA ARG A 223 -20.99 -1.77 -17.12
C ARG A 223 -20.81 -2.06 -15.64
N TYR A 224 -21.90 -2.17 -14.90
CA TYR A 224 -21.84 -2.56 -13.49
C TYR A 224 -21.57 -4.06 -13.43
N ILE A 225 -20.54 -4.47 -12.69
CA ILE A 225 -20.06 -5.85 -12.65
C ILE A 225 -20.79 -6.61 -11.56
N GLU A 226 -20.67 -6.13 -10.32
CA GLU A 226 -21.18 -6.84 -9.15
C GLU A 226 -21.35 -5.86 -7.98
N ASP A 227 -22.30 -6.21 -7.11
CA ASP A 227 -22.37 -5.63 -5.77
C ASP A 227 -21.22 -6.16 -4.92
N ILE A 228 -20.73 -5.30 -4.03
CA ILE A 228 -19.78 -5.70 -3.00
C ILE A 228 -20.39 -5.38 -1.63
N ASN A 229 -19.92 -6.06 -0.59
CA ASN A 229 -20.33 -5.76 0.78
C ASN A 229 -20.08 -4.29 1.11
N PRO A 230 -21.14 -3.51 1.47
CA PRO A 230 -20.98 -2.07 1.53
C PRO A 230 -19.99 -1.59 2.60
N VAL A 231 -19.04 -0.74 2.20
CA VAL A 231 -18.06 -0.12 3.12
C VAL A 231 -18.31 1.37 3.23
N SER A 232 -18.71 1.82 4.42
CA SER A 232 -18.98 3.25 4.65
C SER A 232 -17.72 4.10 4.51
N LEU A 233 -17.90 5.37 4.10
CA LEU A 233 -16.84 6.38 4.01
C LEU A 233 -16.10 6.53 5.34
N MET A 234 -16.82 6.47 6.45
CA MET A 234 -16.26 6.52 7.80
C MET A 234 -15.30 5.35 8.05
N THR A 235 -15.62 4.16 7.56
CA THR A 235 -14.77 2.97 7.67
C THR A 235 -13.57 3.10 6.75
N LEU A 236 -13.76 3.51 5.49
CA LEU A 236 -12.67 3.75 4.52
C LEU A 236 -11.65 4.75 5.05
N ASN A 237 -12.10 5.84 5.67
CA ASN A 237 -11.24 6.86 6.29
C ASN A 237 -10.38 6.36 7.46
N LYS A 238 -10.75 5.23 8.08
CA LYS A 238 -9.95 4.59 9.14
C LYS A 238 -8.81 3.72 8.58
N HIS A 239 -8.87 3.33 7.30
CA HIS A 239 -7.87 2.47 6.69
C HIS A 239 -6.58 3.24 6.37
N GLN A 240 -5.43 2.75 6.84
CA GLN A 240 -4.15 3.47 6.75
C GLN A 240 -3.75 3.83 5.32
N LYS A 241 -4.00 2.94 4.35
CA LYS A 241 -3.68 3.16 2.93
C LYS A 241 -4.65 4.14 2.23
N LEU A 242 -5.78 4.46 2.86
CA LEU A 242 -6.83 5.34 2.32
C LEU A 242 -6.94 6.69 3.07
N LYS A 243 -6.35 6.79 4.27
CA LYS A 243 -6.44 7.93 5.22
C LYS A 243 -6.02 9.29 4.67
N ASN A 244 -5.18 9.33 3.64
CA ASN A 244 -4.66 10.57 3.03
C ASN A 244 -5.35 10.92 1.70
N LEU A 245 -6.42 10.23 1.32
CA LEU A 245 -7.16 10.54 0.12
C LEU A 245 -8.06 11.76 0.35
N TYR A 246 -7.66 12.89 -0.23
CA TYR A 246 -8.43 14.14 -0.20
C TYR A 246 -9.89 13.95 -0.64
N PHE A 247 -10.17 13.00 -1.55
CA PHE A 247 -11.51 12.81 -2.07
C PHE A 247 -12.44 11.96 -1.19
N LEU A 248 -11.90 11.25 -0.19
CA LEU A 248 -12.69 10.55 0.85
C LEU A 248 -13.07 11.46 2.02
N GLN A 249 -12.63 12.73 2.00
CA GLN A 249 -13.06 13.73 2.98
C GLN A 249 -14.50 14.17 2.70
N GLU A 250 -15.30 14.43 3.73
CA GLU A 250 -16.71 14.86 3.58
C GLU A 250 -16.88 16.13 2.71
N ASN A 251 -15.84 16.97 2.65
CA ASN A 251 -15.84 18.22 1.86
C ASN A 251 -15.42 18.03 0.40
N SER A 252 -14.94 16.84 0.02
CA SER A 252 -14.60 16.54 -1.36
C SER A 252 -15.87 16.43 -2.19
N LYS A 253 -16.03 17.38 -3.12
CA LYS A 253 -17.13 17.35 -4.09
C LYS A 253 -16.78 16.58 -5.36
N GLN A 254 -15.69 15.80 -5.39
CA GLN A 254 -15.29 15.08 -6.61
C GLN A 254 -16.33 14.02 -6.99
N ALA A 255 -16.67 13.99 -8.28
CA ALA A 255 -17.57 12.97 -8.82
C ALA A 255 -16.79 11.72 -9.28
N ILE A 256 -15.53 11.90 -9.63
CA ILE A 256 -14.62 10.84 -10.02
C ILE A 256 -13.20 11.20 -9.58
N ALA A 257 -12.42 10.20 -9.18
CA ALA A 257 -11.01 10.32 -8.83
C ALA A 257 -10.24 9.06 -9.25
N SER A 258 -8.94 9.19 -9.53
CA SER A 258 -8.07 8.03 -9.75
C SER A 258 -7.68 7.36 -8.42
N LEU A 259 -7.60 6.03 -8.43
CA LEU A 259 -7.08 5.19 -7.34
C LEU A 259 -5.76 4.54 -7.76
N THR A 260 -4.86 4.35 -6.81
CA THR A 260 -3.75 3.42 -7.00
C THR A 260 -4.23 1.97 -6.86
N PRO A 261 -3.53 0.97 -7.44
CA PRO A 261 -3.88 -0.44 -7.25
C PRO A 261 -3.97 -0.84 -5.78
N THR A 262 -3.06 -0.33 -4.95
CA THR A 262 -3.05 -0.58 -3.51
C THR A 262 -4.29 -0.02 -2.80
N GLN A 263 -4.82 1.11 -3.27
CA GLN A 263 -6.03 1.71 -2.73
C GLN A 263 -7.28 0.95 -3.16
N PHE A 264 -7.35 0.55 -4.43
CA PHE A 264 -8.42 -0.29 -4.94
C PHE A 264 -8.49 -1.62 -4.17
N ASN A 265 -7.36 -2.33 -4.05
CA ASN A 265 -7.29 -3.59 -3.31
C ASN A 265 -7.67 -3.41 -1.84
N ALA A 266 -7.25 -2.32 -1.19
CA ALA A 266 -7.66 -2.04 0.18
C ALA A 266 -9.18 -1.87 0.33
N ILE A 267 -9.85 -1.22 -0.62
CA ILE A 267 -11.32 -1.09 -0.59
C ILE A 267 -11.99 -2.45 -0.78
N MET A 268 -11.50 -3.27 -1.70
CA MET A 268 -12.01 -4.62 -1.94
C MET A 268 -11.81 -5.54 -0.74
N GLU A 269 -10.60 -5.56 -0.15
CA GLU A 269 -10.30 -6.31 1.08
C GLU A 269 -11.21 -5.90 2.23
N MET A 270 -11.47 -4.59 2.38
CA MET A 270 -12.40 -4.10 3.40
C MET A 270 -13.84 -4.51 3.14
N SER A 271 -14.23 -4.66 1.88
CA SER A 271 -15.57 -5.14 1.52
C SER A 271 -15.72 -6.62 1.88
N GLU A 272 -14.79 -7.46 1.42
CA GLU A 272 -14.79 -8.90 1.69
C GLU A 272 -14.81 -9.25 3.18
N ASN A 273 -14.20 -8.40 4.02
CA ASN A 273 -14.09 -8.61 5.48
C ASN A 273 -15.15 -7.86 6.32
N ASP A 274 -16.29 -7.44 5.74
CA ASP A 274 -17.35 -6.66 6.42
C ASP A 274 -16.81 -5.39 7.13
N GLY A 275 -15.79 -4.76 6.54
CA GLY A 275 -15.01 -3.66 7.11
C GLY A 275 -13.69 -4.14 7.74
N LEU A 276 -13.40 -3.67 8.96
CA LEU A 276 -12.19 -4.05 9.70
C LEU A 276 -12.49 -5.26 10.61
N LYS A 277 -12.53 -6.49 10.08
CA LYS A 277 -12.50 -7.69 10.93
C LYS A 277 -11.19 -8.46 10.85
N GLY A 278 -10.77 -8.89 12.03
CA GLY A 278 -9.44 -9.37 12.35
C GLY A 278 -9.19 -10.82 11.97
N GLN A 279 -7.94 -11.07 11.61
CA GLN A 279 -7.38 -12.39 11.35
C GLN A 279 -7.25 -13.22 12.63
N PHE A 280 -8.35 -13.65 13.28
CA PHE A 280 -8.34 -14.78 14.24
C PHE A 280 -9.73 -15.41 14.34
N GLU A 281 -9.89 -16.64 13.81
CA GLU A 281 -10.95 -17.54 14.25
C GLU A 281 -10.51 -18.20 15.57
N ALA A 282 -11.29 -17.99 16.63
CA ALA A 282 -11.18 -18.77 17.85
C ALA A 282 -12.23 -19.90 17.81
N VAL A 283 -11.80 -21.09 18.21
CA VAL A 283 -12.64 -22.27 18.39
C VAL A 283 -13.80 -21.94 19.34
N SER A 284 -14.97 -22.47 18.99
CA SER A 284 -16.27 -22.33 19.63
C SER A 284 -16.26 -22.29 21.17
N GLY A 285 -16.93 -21.27 21.71
CA GLY A 285 -17.29 -21.17 23.12
C GLY A 285 -18.21 -19.98 23.36
N HIS A 286 -19.53 -20.24 23.29
CA HIS A 286 -20.69 -19.44 23.69
C HIS A 286 -20.78 -17.95 23.31
N GLN A 287 -21.88 -17.64 22.63
CA GLN A 287 -22.39 -16.29 22.43
C GLN A 287 -22.64 -15.62 23.78
N ASP A 288 -21.96 -14.50 24.00
CA ASP A 288 -22.51 -13.33 24.68
C ASP A 288 -21.98 -12.08 23.96
N THR A 289 -22.89 -11.35 23.35
CA THR A 289 -22.68 -10.02 22.81
C THR A 289 -22.61 -9.03 23.96
N GLU A 290 -21.42 -8.60 24.38
CA GLU A 290 -21.12 -7.28 24.99
C GLU A 290 -19.60 -7.17 25.32
N ASN A 291 -18.99 -6.02 24.96
CA ASN A 291 -17.60 -5.59 25.21
C ASN A 291 -16.46 -6.49 24.68
N GLN A 292 -15.82 -6.08 23.58
CA GLN A 292 -14.44 -6.50 23.28
C GLN A 292 -13.53 -6.01 24.42
N GLU A 293 -13.12 -6.91 25.32
CA GLU A 293 -12.21 -6.58 26.42
C GLU A 293 -10.90 -6.02 25.90
N LEU A 294 -10.67 -4.73 26.15
CA LEU A 294 -9.47 -4.02 25.75
C LEU A 294 -8.30 -4.48 26.64
N LYS A 295 -7.34 -5.22 26.06
CA LYS A 295 -6.15 -5.76 26.76
C LYS A 295 -4.87 -5.19 26.16
N PRO A 296 -4.40 -4.01 26.63
CA PRO A 296 -3.22 -3.36 26.07
C PRO A 296 -1.91 -4.05 26.48
N PHE A 297 -1.91 -4.82 27.57
CA PHE A 297 -0.72 -5.57 27.99
C PHE A 297 -0.69 -6.95 27.33
N ILE A 298 0.45 -7.32 26.76
CA ILE A 298 0.74 -8.67 26.25
C ILE A 298 1.94 -9.19 27.01
N LEU A 299 1.73 -10.20 27.85
CA LEU A 299 2.79 -10.89 28.58
C LEU A 299 3.21 -12.14 27.80
N LEU A 300 4.44 -12.13 27.29
CA LEU A 300 5.07 -13.28 26.66
C LEU A 300 5.86 -14.05 27.71
N LEU A 301 5.46 -15.28 28.02
CA LEU A 301 6.28 -16.16 28.85
C LEU A 301 7.24 -16.95 27.95
N ALA A 302 8.53 -16.75 28.16
CA ALA A 302 9.59 -17.43 27.44
C ALA A 302 10.52 -18.14 28.41
N GLU A 303 11.13 -19.25 27.99
CA GLU A 303 12.15 -19.93 28.81
C GLU A 303 13.53 -19.30 28.62
N GLN A 304 13.80 -18.77 27.42
CA GLN A 304 15.06 -18.11 27.09
C GLN A 304 14.86 -16.68 26.58
N LYS A 305 15.85 -15.83 26.87
CA LYS A 305 15.82 -14.40 26.50
C LYS A 305 15.75 -14.13 25.01
N GLU A 306 16.51 -14.87 24.22
CA GLU A 306 16.53 -14.69 22.77
C GLU A 306 15.16 -15.06 22.15
N GLU A 307 14.55 -16.13 22.63
CA GLU A 307 13.23 -16.59 22.18
C GLU A 307 12.14 -15.56 22.50
N GLY A 308 12.11 -15.05 23.73
CA GLY A 308 11.14 -14.05 24.16
C GLY A 308 11.21 -12.75 23.36
N LEU A 309 12.42 -12.23 23.13
CA LEU A 309 12.62 -11.02 22.34
C LEU A 309 12.32 -11.23 20.85
N ASN A 310 12.64 -12.39 20.28
CA ASN A 310 12.28 -12.72 18.90
C ASN A 310 10.77 -12.87 18.73
N ALA A 311 10.08 -13.47 19.69
CA ALA A 311 8.63 -13.56 19.70
C ALA A 311 7.97 -12.16 19.79
N ALA A 312 8.51 -11.28 20.64
CA ALA A 312 8.07 -9.89 20.74
C ALA A 312 8.25 -9.14 19.41
N LYS A 313 9.42 -9.26 18.77
CA LYS A 313 9.68 -8.67 17.45
C LYS A 313 8.71 -9.19 16.39
N SER A 314 8.50 -10.50 16.33
CA SER A 314 7.54 -11.10 15.39
C SER A 314 6.12 -10.58 15.62
N LEU A 315 5.70 -10.37 16.87
CA LEU A 315 4.38 -9.81 17.19
C LEU A 315 4.26 -8.34 16.73
N VAL A 316 5.30 -7.55 16.97
CA VAL A 316 5.38 -6.14 16.52
C VAL A 316 5.36 -6.05 14.99
N GLU A 317 6.15 -6.88 14.30
CA GLU A 317 6.18 -6.95 12.82
C GLU A 317 4.83 -7.36 12.24
N LYS A 318 4.19 -8.38 12.81
CA LYS A 318 2.83 -8.81 12.43
C LYS A 318 1.78 -7.73 12.65
N ALA A 319 1.93 -6.91 13.69
CA ALA A 319 1.06 -5.77 13.94
C ALA A 319 1.34 -4.56 13.00
N ASN A 320 2.34 -4.68 12.13
CA ASN A 320 2.89 -3.59 11.31
C ASN A 320 3.22 -2.36 12.18
N ALA A 321 3.84 -2.61 13.32
CA ALA A 321 4.29 -1.63 14.28
C ALA A 321 5.82 -1.56 14.31
N THR A 322 6.36 -0.48 14.88
CA THR A 322 7.77 -0.37 15.26
C THR A 322 7.89 -0.57 16.76
N SER A 323 8.96 -1.19 17.26
CA SER A 323 9.15 -1.39 18.70
C SER A 323 10.12 -0.37 19.29
N VAL A 324 9.77 0.21 20.43
CA VAL A 324 10.74 0.78 21.36
C VAL A 324 11.03 -0.28 22.43
N ILE A 325 12.27 -0.75 22.48
CA ILE A 325 12.68 -1.83 23.39
C ILE A 325 13.41 -1.23 24.58
N THR A 326 12.99 -1.61 25.78
CA THR A 326 13.66 -1.29 27.05
C THR A 326 13.78 -2.55 27.91
N VAL A 327 14.56 -2.46 29.00
CA VAL A 327 14.77 -3.56 29.95
C VAL A 327 14.20 -3.14 31.31
N GLY A 328 13.46 -4.05 31.93
CA GLY A 328 12.92 -3.90 33.27
C GLY A 328 14.01 -3.82 34.32
N HIS A 329 13.82 -2.89 35.25
CA HIS A 329 14.72 -2.66 36.38
C HIS A 329 13.88 -2.35 37.62
N PRO A 330 14.32 -2.69 38.85
CA PRO A 330 13.61 -2.31 40.07
C PRO A 330 13.35 -0.81 40.23
N ASP A 331 14.19 0.04 39.61
CA ASP A 331 14.03 1.50 39.61
C ASP A 331 13.11 2.02 38.48
N PHE A 332 12.47 1.12 37.72
CA PHE A 332 11.54 1.50 36.67
C PHE A 332 10.30 2.12 37.32
N SER A 333 10.02 3.39 37.01
CA SER A 333 9.05 4.21 37.75
C SER A 333 7.95 4.78 36.86
N GLU A 334 6.90 5.30 37.50
CA GLU A 334 5.82 6.05 36.82
C GLU A 334 6.35 7.20 35.96
N GLU A 335 7.41 7.88 36.40
CA GLU A 335 8.03 8.98 35.65
C GLU A 335 8.56 8.52 34.27
N MET A 336 9.03 7.27 34.17
CA MET A 336 9.48 6.71 32.89
C MET A 336 8.32 6.38 31.96
N LEU A 337 7.12 6.11 32.50
CA LEU A 337 5.92 5.79 31.72
C LEU A 337 5.14 7.02 31.31
N TYR A 338 4.97 7.99 32.22
CA TYR A 338 4.09 9.14 32.01
C TYR A 338 4.83 10.47 31.81
N GLY A 339 6.13 10.50 32.11
CA GLY A 339 6.99 11.66 31.95
C GLY A 339 7.24 12.43 33.25
N ARG A 340 8.20 13.36 33.18
CA ARG A 340 8.59 14.21 34.31
C ARG A 340 9.19 15.54 33.85
N TYR A 341 9.23 16.50 34.76
CA TYR A 341 10.00 17.72 34.56
C TYR A 341 11.49 17.48 34.80
N LEU A 342 12.31 17.91 33.87
CA LEU A 342 13.77 17.87 33.95
C LEU A 342 14.34 19.28 33.84
N PRO A 343 15.38 19.63 34.62
CA PRO A 343 16.10 20.88 34.40
C PRO A 343 16.94 20.78 33.12
N ASN A 344 16.97 21.86 32.33
CA ASN A 344 17.95 22.03 31.26
C ASN A 344 19.25 22.65 31.80
N GLU A 345 20.25 22.86 30.93
CA GLU A 345 21.56 23.42 31.29
C GLU A 345 21.47 24.83 31.92
N ALA A 346 20.38 25.56 31.69
CA ALA A 346 20.10 26.87 32.28
C ALA A 346 19.26 26.80 33.57
N GLY A 347 18.95 25.60 34.07
CA GLY A 347 18.12 25.38 35.26
C GLY A 347 16.61 25.55 35.03
N ALA A 348 16.16 25.82 33.81
CA ALA A 348 14.74 25.89 33.48
C ALA A 348 14.16 24.49 33.29
N LEU A 349 12.97 24.26 33.84
CA LEU A 349 12.28 22.97 33.76
C LEU A 349 11.63 22.79 32.38
N TYR A 350 11.88 21.67 31.72
CA TYR A 350 11.13 21.21 30.55
C TYR A 350 10.46 19.86 30.85
N TYR A 351 9.28 19.64 30.29
CA TYR A 351 8.60 18.36 30.44
C TYR A 351 9.13 17.36 29.42
N ARG A 352 9.63 16.22 29.90
CA ARG A 352 10.00 15.08 29.06
C ARG A 352 8.90 14.04 29.14
N GLU A 353 8.37 13.63 27.99
CA GLU A 353 7.38 12.55 27.88
C GLU A 353 7.96 11.22 28.38
N GLY A 354 7.09 10.38 28.94
CA GLY A 354 7.40 8.99 29.26
C GLY A 354 6.97 8.05 28.14
N PHE A 355 7.30 6.77 28.23
CA PHE A 355 7.03 5.80 27.16
C PHE A 355 5.56 5.74 26.74
N ILE A 356 4.61 5.75 27.69
CA ILE A 356 3.18 5.67 27.35
C ILE A 356 2.71 6.99 26.74
N THR A 357 3.04 8.12 27.35
CA THR A 357 2.58 9.43 26.88
C THR A 357 3.25 9.86 25.57
N GLU A 358 4.44 9.33 25.26
CA GLU A 358 5.12 9.57 24.00
C GLU A 358 4.65 8.62 22.89
N LEU A 359 4.53 7.31 23.16
CA LEU A 359 4.34 6.30 22.12
C LEU A 359 2.88 6.05 21.78
N MET A 360 1.98 6.04 22.76
CA MET A 360 0.56 5.72 22.55
C MET A 360 -0.16 6.75 21.65
N PRO A 361 0.03 8.07 21.82
CA PRO A 361 -0.72 9.07 21.04
C PRO A 361 -0.20 9.25 19.61
N LYS A 362 0.98 8.70 19.27
CA LYS A 362 1.57 8.85 17.94
C LYS A 362 0.70 8.16 16.89
N THR A 363 0.69 8.75 15.70
CA THR A 363 -0.04 8.22 14.54
C THR A 363 0.61 6.98 13.96
N ASP A 364 1.92 6.84 14.16
CA ASP A 364 2.70 5.68 13.79
C ASP A 364 2.49 4.59 14.84
N ARG A 365 2.24 3.35 14.40
CA ARG A 365 2.08 2.23 15.33
C ARG A 365 3.44 1.94 15.97
N GLN A 366 3.63 2.39 17.22
CA GLN A 366 4.83 2.12 18.00
C GLN A 366 4.46 1.33 19.24
N PHE A 367 4.99 0.13 19.46
CA PHE A 367 4.74 -0.64 20.69
C PHE A 367 5.90 -0.50 21.66
N LEU A 368 5.60 -0.54 22.96
CA LEU A 368 6.61 -0.60 24.01
C LEU A 368 6.91 -2.07 24.30
N VAL A 369 8.15 -2.50 24.10
CA VAL A 369 8.63 -3.82 24.48
C VAL A 369 9.50 -3.69 25.72
N ILE A 370 9.17 -4.42 26.77
CA ILE A 370 9.90 -4.43 28.03
C ILE A 370 10.42 -5.85 28.26
N ASP A 371 11.73 -6.03 28.12
CA ASP A 371 12.42 -7.26 28.50
C ASP A 371 12.53 -7.37 30.03
N GLN A 372 12.58 -8.58 30.57
CA GLN A 372 12.66 -8.83 32.02
C GLN A 372 11.53 -8.13 32.80
N PHE A 373 10.30 -8.27 32.31
CA PHE A 373 9.13 -7.60 32.87
C PHE A 373 8.88 -7.99 34.34
N GLU A 374 9.33 -9.17 34.77
CA GLU A 374 9.29 -9.61 36.18
C GLU A 374 10.07 -8.73 37.16
N ARG A 375 10.96 -7.87 36.66
CA ARG A 375 11.77 -6.97 37.49
C ARG A 375 11.10 -5.64 37.79
N ILE A 376 9.91 -5.42 37.24
CA ILE A 376 9.14 -4.18 37.40
C ILE A 376 7.94 -4.45 38.31
N ASP A 377 7.64 -3.50 39.19
CA ASP A 377 6.38 -3.47 39.92
C ASP A 377 5.25 -3.03 38.99
N ALA A 378 4.25 -3.88 38.76
CA ALA A 378 3.16 -3.59 37.83
C ALA A 378 2.24 -2.45 38.31
N ASP A 379 2.28 -2.07 39.58
CA ASP A 379 1.44 -1.00 40.13
C ASP A 379 1.76 0.37 39.51
N ILE A 380 2.95 0.57 38.93
CA ILE A 380 3.27 1.79 38.17
C ILE A 380 2.34 1.99 36.94
N PHE A 381 1.65 0.93 36.50
CA PHE A 381 0.67 1.00 35.42
C PHE A 381 -0.72 1.43 35.90
N GLN A 382 -0.94 1.62 37.20
CA GLN A 382 -2.26 1.92 37.77
C GLN A 382 -2.88 3.19 37.18
N THR A 383 -2.08 4.23 36.96
CA THR A 383 -2.53 5.47 36.29
C THR A 383 -3.12 5.16 34.91
N TYR A 384 -2.48 4.31 34.10
CA TYR A 384 -3.01 3.89 32.81
C TYR A 384 -4.25 3.01 32.97
N ILE A 385 -4.24 2.05 33.88
CA ILE A 385 -5.39 1.16 34.15
C ILE A 385 -6.64 1.96 34.55
N ASN A 386 -6.49 2.98 35.40
CA ASN A 386 -7.59 3.86 35.79
C ASN A 386 -8.21 4.55 34.56
N VAL A 387 -7.39 4.98 33.59
CA VAL A 387 -7.88 5.52 32.30
C VAL A 387 -8.65 4.45 31.52
N LEU A 388 -8.16 3.20 31.48
CA LEU A 388 -8.87 2.08 30.83
C LEU A 388 -10.20 1.75 31.50
N GLU A 389 -10.32 1.96 32.81
CA GLU A 389 -11.55 1.81 33.60
C GLU A 389 -12.54 2.97 33.38
N GLY A 390 -12.16 3.97 32.59
CA GLY A 390 -13.00 5.12 32.25
C GLY A 390 -12.87 6.30 33.20
N HIS A 391 -11.88 6.27 34.11
CA HIS A 391 -11.59 7.43 34.96
C HIS A 391 -10.83 8.51 34.18
N GLU A 392 -11.15 9.77 34.46
CA GLU A 392 -10.33 10.90 34.05
C GLU A 392 -9.21 11.11 35.08
N VAL A 393 -7.96 10.97 34.64
CA VAL A 393 -6.77 11.05 35.50
C VAL A 393 -6.02 12.35 35.22
N THR A 394 -5.59 13.03 36.27
CA THR A 394 -4.79 14.26 36.15
C THR A 394 -3.30 13.90 36.21
N LEU A 395 -2.55 14.26 35.17
CA LEU A 395 -1.12 14.01 35.07
C LEU A 395 -0.32 15.22 35.57
N PRO A 396 0.89 15.02 36.14
CA PRO A 396 1.76 16.08 36.63
C PRO A 396 2.44 16.86 35.49
N ARG A 397 1.65 17.39 34.56
CA ARG A 397 2.06 18.16 33.39
C ARG A 397 1.14 19.36 33.20
N TYR A 398 1.72 20.53 32.91
CA TYR A 398 0.97 21.71 32.54
C TYR A 398 0.84 21.86 31.01
N ASN A 399 -0.35 22.23 30.55
CA ASN A 399 -0.58 22.65 29.16
C ASN A 399 -0.15 24.12 28.94
N LYS A 400 -0.26 24.60 27.70
CA LYS A 400 0.12 25.99 27.33
C LYS A 400 -0.64 27.08 28.10
N ASN A 401 -1.79 26.75 28.69
CA ASN A 401 -2.63 27.68 29.44
C ASN A 401 -2.37 27.60 30.95
N GLY A 402 -1.37 26.81 31.40
CA GLY A 402 -1.04 26.66 32.82
C GLY A 402 -1.96 25.73 33.60
N ASN A 403 -2.84 24.97 32.92
CA ASN A 403 -3.71 23.98 33.56
C ASN A 403 -3.06 22.60 33.52
N MET A 404 -3.30 21.81 34.56
CA MET A 404 -2.87 20.41 34.60
C MET A 404 -3.55 19.60 33.50
N VAL A 405 -2.79 18.72 32.87
CA VAL A 405 -3.24 17.86 31.79
C VAL A 405 -4.11 16.74 32.35
N LYS A 406 -5.29 16.57 31.75
CA LYS A 406 -6.21 15.48 32.03
C LYS A 406 -6.10 14.42 30.94
N TRP A 407 -6.20 13.16 31.34
CA TRP A 407 -6.13 12.00 30.47
C TRP A 407 -7.31 11.06 30.71
N SER A 408 -7.95 10.63 29.63
CA SER A 408 -9.13 9.77 29.57
C SER A 408 -9.15 9.06 28.22
N THR A 409 -10.08 8.12 28.04
CA THR A 409 -10.30 7.43 26.76
C THR A 409 -11.10 8.25 25.75
N GLU A 410 -11.57 9.43 26.12
CA GLU A 410 -12.36 10.31 25.27
C GLU A 410 -11.52 10.92 24.13
N ASN A 411 -12.14 11.15 22.97
CA ASN A 411 -11.47 11.73 21.80
C ASN A 411 -10.98 13.18 22.02
N THR A 412 -11.52 13.86 23.03
CA THR A 412 -11.19 15.22 23.46
C THR A 412 -10.04 15.28 24.47
N SER A 413 -9.55 14.12 24.93
CA SER A 413 -8.48 14.04 25.92
C SER A 413 -7.15 14.56 25.38
N PHE A 414 -6.30 15.10 26.26
CA PHE A 414 -5.02 15.68 25.86
C PHE A 414 -4.08 14.66 25.21
N TYR A 415 -3.98 13.47 25.80
CA TYR A 415 -3.33 12.32 25.17
C TYR A 415 -4.38 11.46 24.51
N ARG A 416 -4.34 11.40 23.18
CA ARG A 416 -5.28 10.58 22.42
C ARG A 416 -5.08 9.11 22.77
N PHE A 417 -6.10 8.51 23.37
CA PHE A 417 -6.12 7.08 23.63
C PHE A 417 -6.16 6.29 22.32
N ASN A 418 -5.30 5.27 22.22
CA ASN A 418 -5.23 4.38 21.06
C ASN A 418 -5.49 2.94 21.52
N PRO A 419 -6.67 2.35 21.21
CA PRO A 419 -7.02 1.00 21.65
C PRO A 419 -6.18 -0.10 21.00
N ASN A 420 -5.46 0.20 19.92
CA ASN A 420 -4.60 -0.73 19.20
C ASN A 420 -3.13 -0.61 19.60
N TRP A 421 -2.82 0.20 20.61
CA TRP A 421 -1.48 0.35 21.15
C TRP A 421 -1.23 -0.69 22.25
N HIS A 422 -0.06 -1.31 22.25
CA HIS A 422 0.26 -2.41 23.16
C HIS A 422 1.60 -2.21 23.88
N ILE A 423 1.63 -2.70 25.12
CA ILE A 423 2.84 -2.92 25.92
C ILE A 423 3.11 -4.43 25.92
N ILE A 424 4.25 -4.84 25.38
CA ILE A 424 4.68 -6.23 25.35
C ILE A 424 5.71 -6.43 26.46
N GLY A 425 5.31 -7.14 27.53
CA GLY A 425 6.22 -7.58 28.57
C GLY A 425 6.75 -8.97 28.24
N VAL A 426 8.07 -9.10 28.09
CA VAL A 426 8.73 -10.41 28.01
C VAL A 426 9.13 -10.81 29.42
N THR A 427 8.62 -11.94 29.89
CA THR A 427 8.93 -12.46 31.21
C THR A 427 9.40 -13.91 31.15
N TYR A 428 10.26 -14.26 32.11
CA TYR A 428 10.81 -15.60 32.27
C TYR A 428 10.17 -16.37 33.43
N MET A 429 9.10 -15.80 34.00
CA MET A 429 8.26 -16.47 34.98
C MET A 429 7.41 -17.56 34.35
N THR A 430 7.07 -18.58 35.13
CA THR A 430 6.06 -19.57 34.79
C THR A 430 4.65 -18.98 34.88
N PRO A 431 3.64 -19.60 34.23
CA PRO A 431 2.26 -19.13 34.32
C PRO A 431 1.71 -19.06 35.75
N GLN A 432 2.19 -19.91 36.66
CA GLN A 432 1.78 -19.90 38.06
C GLN A 432 2.43 -18.74 38.83
N GLU A 433 3.70 -18.44 38.56
CA GLU A 433 4.40 -17.30 39.15
C GLU A 433 3.77 -15.98 38.71
N VAL A 434 3.44 -15.82 37.41
CA VAL A 434 2.74 -14.62 36.90
C VAL A 434 1.42 -14.37 37.64
N LYS A 435 0.63 -15.41 37.91
CA LYS A 435 -0.63 -15.31 38.65
C LYS A 435 -0.45 -14.95 40.13
N ASN A 436 0.68 -15.34 40.72
CA ASN A 436 1.00 -15.05 42.12
C ASN A 436 1.65 -13.67 42.29
N THR A 437 2.41 -13.20 41.30
CA THR A 437 3.16 -11.95 41.34
C THR A 437 2.30 -10.74 40.99
N TYR A 438 1.43 -10.83 39.98
CA TYR A 438 0.66 -9.68 39.51
C TYR A 438 -0.77 -9.68 40.03
N THR A 439 -1.28 -8.48 40.31
CA THR A 439 -2.64 -8.29 40.85
C THR A 439 -3.71 -8.72 39.83
N SER A 440 -4.87 -9.15 40.32
CA SER A 440 -6.01 -9.49 39.45
C SER A 440 -6.48 -8.31 38.60
N GLN A 441 -6.31 -7.08 39.11
CA GLN A 441 -6.65 -5.86 38.38
C GLN A 441 -5.73 -5.66 37.18
N PHE A 442 -4.41 -5.82 37.34
CA PHE A 442 -3.48 -5.78 36.22
C PHE A 442 -3.74 -6.92 35.22
N LEU A 443 -3.91 -8.15 35.71
CA LEU A 443 -4.12 -9.33 34.87
C LEU A 443 -5.42 -9.26 34.04
N LYS A 444 -6.45 -8.55 34.50
CA LYS A 444 -7.66 -8.25 33.72
C LYS A 444 -7.35 -7.58 32.38
N TYR A 445 -6.33 -6.73 32.35
CA TYR A 445 -5.91 -5.97 31.17
C TYR A 445 -4.73 -6.61 30.42
N ALA A 446 -4.26 -7.78 30.87
CA ALA A 446 -3.15 -8.51 30.28
C ALA A 446 -3.60 -9.76 29.52
N ARG A 447 -3.06 -9.94 28.31
CA ARG A 447 -3.10 -11.20 27.57
C ARG A 447 -1.81 -11.96 27.85
N ILE A 448 -1.94 -13.16 28.41
CA ILE A 448 -0.81 -14.05 28.71
C ILE A 448 -0.62 -15.04 27.57
N ILE A 449 0.59 -15.13 27.01
CA ILE A 449 0.93 -15.99 25.86
C ILE A 449 2.20 -16.77 26.17
N GLN A 450 2.13 -18.10 26.11
CA GLN A 450 3.31 -18.95 26.17
C GLN A 450 4.02 -18.94 24.81
N VAL A 451 5.30 -18.60 24.78
CA VAL A 451 6.13 -18.72 23.57
C VAL A 451 6.44 -20.20 23.36
N LYS A 452 6.10 -20.73 22.18
CA LYS A 452 6.45 -22.11 21.79
C LYS A 452 7.90 -22.13 21.32
N GLN A 453 8.65 -23.13 21.75
CA GLN A 453 9.99 -23.44 21.25
C GLN A 453 9.97 -23.73 19.74
#